data_AF-A0A959W3M6-F1
#
_entry.id   AF-A0A959W3M6-F1
#
_cell.length_a   1.000
_cell.length_b   1.000
_cell.length_c   1.000
_cell.angle_alpha   90.00
_cell.angle_beta   90.00
_cell.angle_gamma   90.00
#
_symmetry.space_group_name_H-M   'P 1'
#
loop_
_entity.id
_entity.type
_entity.pdbx_description
1 polymer ?
#
loop_
_entity_poly.entity_id
_entity_poly.type
_entity_poly.pdbx_seq_one_letter_code
_entity_poly.pdbx_strand_id
1 'polypeptide(L)'
;MKPLPQERPQPGEADYLAELIRLKVEPAPLEVLLAAQYGPLEPELTLPREQVDRLCDPAPLEHPDYWARMPDLSVRILAETPMPDVNREMIEWWFDWHSRRSERYRVWHPPAHFSNGQTAAAQSGAKPFWGVTNFPVEDVGDGPASIRIDFTSPREFGFVDDYLEDEAVATIVCGRVGDRMVEHTFMAHVFLRDGEGLKLRSHFWIADRVSPRLPGPTAVVTGPLESLLSRSLVRKAAVPAQVGRTLLIHCSEEYHHLNRILPGLYERFADR
;
A
#
# COMPACT_ATOMS: atom_id res chain seq x y z
N MET A 1 -9.39 -16.06 -9.07
CA MET A 1 -8.04 -16.12 -9.67
C MET A 1 -7.16 -16.94 -8.76
N LYS A 2 -6.19 -17.69 -9.30
CA LYS A 2 -5.27 -18.51 -8.51
C LYS A 2 -3.87 -17.88 -8.56
N PRO A 3 -3.16 -17.73 -7.42
CA PRO A 3 -1.79 -17.26 -7.43
C PRO A 3 -0.86 -18.20 -8.21
N LEU A 4 0.20 -17.64 -8.78
CA LEU A 4 1.31 -18.38 -9.36
C LEU A 4 2.01 -19.24 -8.27
N PRO A 5 2.65 -20.35 -8.65
CA PRO A 5 3.53 -21.08 -7.74
C PRO A 5 4.65 -20.15 -7.21
N GLN A 6 5.04 -20.33 -5.95
CA GLN A 6 6.13 -19.56 -5.38
C GLN A 6 7.46 -19.89 -6.07
N GLU A 7 8.30 -18.88 -6.25
CA GLU A 7 9.65 -19.07 -6.78
C GLU A 7 10.53 -19.86 -5.80
N ARG A 8 11.50 -20.60 -6.32
CA ARG A 8 12.55 -21.22 -5.50
C ARG A 8 13.48 -20.12 -4.97
N PRO A 9 14.02 -20.27 -3.75
CA PRO A 9 14.94 -19.28 -3.23
C PRO A 9 16.24 -19.30 -4.04
N GLN A 10 16.82 -18.13 -4.27
CA GLN A 10 18.17 -17.98 -4.81
C GLN A 10 19.20 -18.52 -3.79
N PRO A 11 20.43 -18.87 -4.23
CA PRO A 11 21.47 -19.34 -3.32
C PRO A 11 21.73 -18.37 -2.17
N GLY A 12 21.62 -18.85 -0.92
CA GLY A 12 21.80 -18.05 0.30
C GLY A 12 20.62 -17.14 0.67
N GLU A 13 19.57 -17.07 -0.16
CA GLU A 13 18.41 -16.22 0.11
C GLU A 13 17.68 -16.64 1.38
N ALA A 14 17.37 -17.94 1.52
CA ALA A 14 16.58 -18.44 2.65
C ALA A 14 17.23 -18.13 4.02
N ASP A 15 18.55 -18.28 4.13
CA ASP A 15 19.29 -18.00 5.36
C ASP A 15 19.28 -16.50 5.68
N TYR A 16 19.53 -15.66 4.66
CA TYR A 16 19.52 -14.21 4.85
C TYR A 16 18.13 -13.67 5.21
N LEU A 17 17.07 -14.16 4.57
CA LEU A 17 15.70 -13.78 4.94
C LEU A 17 15.36 -14.25 6.37
N ALA A 18 15.86 -15.40 6.80
CA ALA A 18 15.66 -15.87 8.17
C ALA A 18 16.34 -14.96 9.21
N GLU A 19 17.48 -14.36 8.88
CA GLU A 19 18.13 -13.33 9.70
C GLU A 19 17.28 -12.06 9.77
N LEU A 20 16.81 -11.56 8.62
CA LEU A 20 15.97 -10.35 8.54
C LEU A 20 14.63 -10.52 9.27
N ILE A 21 14.01 -11.70 9.22
CA ILE A 21 12.77 -11.99 9.96
C ILE A 21 12.95 -11.87 11.48
N ARG A 22 14.15 -12.10 11.99
CA ARG A 22 14.47 -11.95 13.42
C ARG A 22 14.87 -10.52 13.77
N LEU A 23 15.08 -9.67 12.77
CA LEU A 23 15.42 -8.27 12.97
C LEU A 23 14.22 -7.57 13.61
N LYS A 24 14.48 -6.86 14.71
CA LYS A 24 13.45 -6.09 15.38
C LYS A 24 12.94 -4.99 14.45
N VAL A 25 11.62 -4.93 14.28
CA VAL A 25 10.92 -3.77 13.70
C VAL A 25 10.85 -2.71 14.79
N GLU A 26 11.39 -1.52 14.48
CA GLU A 26 11.29 -0.41 15.42
C GLU A 26 9.88 0.17 15.38
N PRO A 27 9.35 0.65 16.52
CA PRO A 27 8.06 1.32 16.54
C PRO A 27 8.02 2.51 15.59
N ALA A 28 6.81 2.88 15.14
CA ALA A 28 6.62 4.12 14.38
C ALA A 28 7.21 5.35 15.12
N PRO A 29 7.64 6.40 14.39
CA PRO A 29 8.09 7.65 14.99
C PRO A 29 7.05 8.26 15.93
N LEU A 30 7.52 9.07 16.89
CA LEU A 30 6.67 9.64 17.93
C LEU A 30 5.52 10.46 17.34
N GLU A 31 5.79 11.25 16.30
CA GLU A 31 4.81 12.05 15.56
C GLU A 31 3.67 11.19 14.98
N VAL A 32 3.99 10.03 14.39
CA VAL A 32 2.99 9.09 13.88
C VAL A 32 2.20 8.48 15.03
N LEU A 33 2.86 8.09 16.12
CA LEU A 33 2.19 7.55 17.31
C LEU A 33 1.25 8.57 17.95
N LEU A 34 1.64 9.85 17.99
CA LEU A 34 0.82 10.96 18.46
C LEU A 34 -0.36 11.20 17.53
N ALA A 35 -0.16 11.23 16.21
CA ALA A 35 -1.25 11.37 15.23
C ALA A 35 -2.25 10.20 15.34
N ALA A 36 -1.74 8.98 15.52
CA ALA A 36 -2.52 7.78 15.75
C ALA A 36 -3.33 7.87 17.07
N GLN A 37 -2.75 8.40 18.14
CA GLN A 37 -3.39 8.53 19.45
C GLN A 37 -4.41 9.68 19.53
N TYR A 38 -4.09 10.83 18.95
CA TYR A 38 -4.82 12.09 19.14
C TYR A 38 -5.68 12.51 17.94
N GLY A 39 -5.68 11.73 16.84
CA GLY A 39 -6.69 11.85 15.80
C GLY A 39 -8.12 11.51 16.29
N PRO A 40 -9.14 11.59 15.42
CA PRO A 40 -9.04 11.84 13.99
C PRO A 40 -8.74 13.31 13.65
N LEU A 41 -8.07 13.54 12.53
CA LEU A 41 -8.00 14.86 11.91
C LEU A 41 -9.40 15.28 11.41
N GLU A 42 -9.68 16.58 11.39
CA GLU A 42 -10.92 17.12 10.86
C GLU A 42 -11.09 16.77 9.37
N PRO A 43 -12.28 16.28 8.93
CA PRO A 43 -12.53 15.82 7.57
C PRO A 43 -12.11 16.80 6.46
N GLU A 44 -12.28 18.10 6.68
CA GLU A 44 -12.00 19.17 5.73
C GLU A 44 -10.50 19.40 5.50
N LEU A 45 -9.66 18.95 6.43
CA LEU A 45 -8.20 19.02 6.35
C LEU A 45 -7.59 17.78 5.68
N THR A 46 -8.42 16.79 5.33
CA THR A 46 -7.98 15.55 4.67
C THR A 46 -7.86 15.72 3.16
N LEU A 47 -7.06 14.87 2.54
CA LEU A 47 -6.93 14.82 1.08
C LEU A 47 -7.99 13.88 0.47
N PRO A 48 -8.97 14.38 -0.30
CA PRO A 48 -9.90 13.54 -1.04
C PRO A 48 -9.21 12.86 -2.23
N ARG A 49 -9.76 11.73 -2.68
CA ARG A 49 -9.17 10.93 -3.77
C ARG A 49 -9.09 11.69 -5.09
N GLU A 50 -10.03 12.61 -5.33
CA GLU A 50 -10.04 13.48 -6.50
C GLU A 50 -8.85 14.45 -6.54
N GLN A 51 -8.11 14.57 -5.44
CA GLN A 51 -6.88 15.36 -5.32
C GLN A 51 -5.64 14.47 -5.13
N VAL A 52 -5.66 13.23 -5.61
CA VAL A 52 -4.53 12.28 -5.52
C VAL A 52 -3.21 12.89 -5.99
N ASP A 53 -3.26 13.74 -7.02
CA ASP A 53 -2.12 14.43 -7.61
C ASP A 53 -1.35 15.30 -6.59
N ARG A 54 -2.01 15.78 -5.52
CA ARG A 54 -1.34 16.54 -4.44
C ARG A 54 -0.29 15.73 -3.70
N LEU A 55 -0.34 14.39 -3.76
CA LEU A 55 0.72 13.54 -3.21
C LEU A 55 2.06 13.74 -3.95
N CYS A 56 2.03 14.13 -5.23
CA CYS A 56 3.20 14.39 -6.05
C CYS A 56 3.84 15.77 -5.82
N ASP A 57 3.18 16.67 -5.09
CA ASP A 57 3.70 18.03 -4.83
C ASP A 57 4.98 17.95 -3.96
N PRO A 58 6.16 18.40 -4.41
CA PRO A 58 7.38 18.33 -3.61
C PRO A 58 7.31 19.18 -2.33
N ALA A 59 6.40 20.16 -2.25
CA ALA A 59 6.23 20.98 -1.07
C ALA A 59 5.78 20.14 0.15
N PRO A 60 6.22 20.48 1.38
CA PRO A 60 5.73 19.83 2.60
C PRO A 60 4.20 19.87 2.71
N LEU A 61 3.62 18.78 3.20
CA LEU A 61 2.20 18.75 3.57
C LEU A 61 2.01 19.39 4.94
N GLU A 62 0.90 20.10 5.14
CA GLU A 62 0.54 20.67 6.44
C GLU A 62 0.28 19.57 7.49
N HIS A 63 -0.32 18.47 7.05
CA HIS A 63 -0.59 17.27 7.86
C HIS A 63 0.02 16.05 7.18
N PRO A 64 1.32 15.78 7.40
CA PRO A 64 2.02 14.66 6.75
C PRO A 64 1.66 13.30 7.37
N ASP A 65 1.06 13.28 8.57
CA ASP A 65 0.62 12.06 9.24
C ASP A 65 -0.75 12.28 9.86
N TYR A 66 -1.76 11.55 9.38
CA TYR A 66 -3.10 11.58 9.97
C TYR A 66 -3.90 10.33 9.68
N TRP A 67 -4.93 10.13 10.51
CA TRP A 67 -6.10 9.36 10.15
C TRP A 67 -7.35 10.22 10.42
N ALA A 68 -8.40 10.02 9.62
CA ALA A 68 -9.64 10.75 9.75
C ALA A 68 -10.84 9.85 9.44
N ARG A 69 -11.95 10.09 10.12
CA ARG A 69 -13.23 9.45 9.82
C ARG A 69 -14.14 10.47 9.16
N MET A 70 -14.60 10.15 7.96
CA MET A 70 -15.45 11.03 7.16
C MET A 70 -16.90 11.01 7.66
N PRO A 71 -17.72 12.04 7.35
CA PRO A 71 -19.12 12.09 7.75
C PRO A 71 -19.95 10.89 7.26
N ASP A 72 -19.57 10.32 6.12
CA ASP A 72 -20.20 9.15 5.51
C ASP A 72 -19.64 7.81 6.05
N LEU A 73 -18.76 7.88 7.04
CA LEU A 73 -18.04 6.81 7.74
C LEU A 73 -16.94 6.11 6.95
N SER A 74 -16.53 6.65 5.81
CA SER A 74 -15.25 6.24 5.21
C SER A 74 -14.07 6.72 6.08
N VAL A 75 -12.87 6.18 5.83
CA VAL A 75 -11.66 6.50 6.58
C VAL A 75 -10.57 6.90 5.61
N ARG A 76 -9.85 7.98 5.94
CA ARG A 76 -8.70 8.46 5.17
C ARG A 76 -7.47 8.45 6.05
N ILE A 77 -6.35 8.01 5.49
CA ILE A 77 -5.07 7.92 6.19
C ILE A 77 -4.00 8.47 5.27
N LEU A 78 -3.11 9.29 5.81
CA LEU A 78 -1.89 9.74 5.13
C LEU A 78 -0.71 9.48 6.08
N ALA A 79 0.34 8.87 5.56
CA ALA A 79 1.62 8.71 6.27
C ALA A 79 2.76 9.19 5.37
N GLU A 80 3.62 10.06 5.88
CA GLU A 80 4.86 10.47 5.22
C GLU A 80 6.03 9.75 5.90
N THR A 81 6.82 9.00 5.14
CA THR A 81 7.93 8.20 5.68
C THR A 81 9.23 8.60 4.98
N PRO A 82 10.24 9.10 5.72
CA PRO A 82 11.55 9.33 5.17
C PRO A 82 12.20 8.00 4.80
N MET A 83 12.77 7.90 3.61
CA MET A 83 13.47 6.71 3.13
C MET A 83 14.84 7.10 2.53
N PRO A 84 15.78 7.61 3.33
CA PRO A 84 17.03 8.19 2.85
C PRO A 84 18.00 7.17 2.23
N ASP A 85 17.82 5.88 2.48
CA ASP A 85 18.77 4.84 2.09
C ASP A 85 18.34 4.09 0.82
N VAL A 86 17.18 4.42 0.24
CA VAL A 86 16.62 3.72 -0.93
C VAL A 86 16.52 4.65 -2.14
N ASN A 87 16.44 4.05 -3.33
CA ASN A 87 16.23 4.76 -4.59
C ASN A 87 15.08 4.12 -5.40
N ARG A 88 14.80 4.72 -6.57
CA ARG A 88 13.72 4.29 -7.47
C ARG A 88 13.85 2.82 -7.86
N GLU A 89 15.04 2.42 -8.28
CA GLU A 89 15.34 1.09 -8.81
C GLU A 89 15.08 0.01 -7.76
N MET A 90 15.48 0.28 -6.52
CA MET A 90 15.23 -0.59 -5.38
C MET A 90 13.74 -0.78 -5.10
N ILE A 91 12.95 0.30 -5.13
CA ILE A 91 11.50 0.23 -4.90
C ILE A 91 10.80 -0.54 -6.02
N GLU A 92 11.12 -0.25 -7.27
CA GLU A 92 10.49 -0.93 -8.42
C GLU A 92 10.82 -2.42 -8.46
N TRP A 93 12.06 -2.78 -8.14
CA TRP A 93 12.47 -4.17 -7.95
C TRP A 93 11.72 -4.84 -6.81
N TRP A 94 11.62 -4.16 -5.66
CA TRP A 94 10.94 -4.69 -4.48
C TRP A 94 9.50 -5.10 -4.78
N PHE A 95 8.72 -4.21 -5.39
CA PHE A 95 7.30 -4.43 -5.71
C PHE A 95 7.05 -5.52 -6.76
N ASP A 96 8.08 -5.90 -7.51
CA ASP A 96 8.06 -7.08 -8.37
C ASP A 96 8.50 -8.36 -7.63
N TRP A 97 9.50 -8.24 -6.77
CA TRP A 97 10.20 -9.37 -6.16
C TRP A 97 9.49 -9.96 -4.93
N HIS A 98 8.93 -9.10 -4.07
CA HIS A 98 8.45 -9.49 -2.73
C HIS A 98 7.21 -10.39 -2.76
N SER A 99 6.38 -10.29 -3.80
CA SER A 99 5.09 -10.99 -3.93
C SER A 99 5.24 -12.41 -4.46
N ARG A 100 6.41 -12.76 -5.00
CA ARG A 100 6.72 -14.03 -5.66
C ARG A 100 6.97 -15.17 -4.67
N ARG A 101 7.16 -14.85 -3.39
CA ARG A 101 7.44 -15.81 -2.32
C ARG A 101 7.06 -15.24 -0.95
N SER A 102 6.43 -16.06 -0.09
CA SER A 102 5.90 -15.60 1.21
C SER A 102 6.97 -15.07 2.15
N GLU A 103 8.15 -15.71 2.20
CA GLU A 103 9.24 -15.30 3.08
C GLU A 103 9.78 -13.91 2.71
N ARG A 104 9.74 -13.54 1.42
CA ARG A 104 10.13 -12.20 0.96
C ARG A 104 9.15 -11.15 1.47
N TYR A 105 7.84 -11.41 1.36
CA TYR A 105 6.83 -10.51 1.91
C TYR A 105 6.96 -10.35 3.43
N ARG A 106 7.27 -11.46 4.11
CA ARG A 106 7.41 -11.49 5.57
C ARG A 106 8.56 -10.64 6.09
N VAL A 107 9.68 -10.51 5.37
CA VAL A 107 10.81 -9.69 5.85
C VAL A 107 10.47 -8.21 5.91
N TRP A 108 9.45 -7.75 5.16
CA TRP A 108 9.02 -6.36 5.16
C TRP A 108 8.45 -5.93 6.51
N HIS A 109 7.59 -6.75 7.09
CA HIS A 109 7.00 -6.48 8.40
C HIS A 109 6.76 -7.80 9.17
N PRO A 110 7.82 -8.42 9.74
CA PRO A 110 7.74 -9.76 10.32
C PRO A 110 6.64 -10.01 11.38
N PRO A 111 6.25 -9.02 12.22
CA PRO A 111 5.13 -9.18 13.16
C PRO A 111 3.75 -9.27 12.48
N ALA A 112 3.59 -8.68 11.30
CA ALA A 112 2.28 -8.47 10.68
C ALA A 112 2.09 -9.22 9.35
N HIS A 113 3.17 -9.53 8.62
CA HIS A 113 3.11 -10.15 7.29
C HIS A 113 3.29 -11.67 7.37
N PHE A 114 2.29 -12.43 6.88
CA PHE A 114 2.31 -13.89 6.98
C PHE A 114 2.62 -14.58 5.65
N SER A 115 1.99 -14.14 4.57
CA SER A 115 2.19 -14.71 3.23
C SER A 115 1.76 -13.76 2.14
N ASN A 116 2.22 -14.03 0.92
CA ASN A 116 1.76 -13.32 -0.27
C ASN A 116 1.79 -14.28 -1.46
N GLY A 117 1.16 -13.88 -2.54
CA GLY A 117 1.22 -14.54 -3.83
C GLY A 117 0.67 -13.60 -4.88
N GLN A 118 1.06 -13.79 -6.13
CA GLN A 118 0.64 -12.92 -7.22
C GLN A 118 0.07 -13.66 -8.41
N THR A 119 -0.71 -12.98 -9.23
CA THR A 119 -1.00 -13.41 -10.60
C THR A 119 0.11 -12.93 -11.56
N ALA A 120 0.15 -13.48 -12.77
CA ALA A 120 0.86 -12.80 -13.85
C ALA A 120 0.14 -11.47 -14.18
N ALA A 121 0.88 -10.49 -14.67
CA ALA A 121 0.28 -9.27 -15.20
C ALA A 121 -0.66 -9.62 -16.36
N ALA A 122 -1.86 -9.02 -16.39
CA ALA A 122 -2.80 -9.24 -17.49
C ALA A 122 -2.25 -8.73 -18.84
N GLN A 123 -1.40 -7.71 -18.79
CA GLN A 123 -0.65 -7.15 -19.92
C GLN A 123 0.72 -6.70 -19.40
N SER A 124 1.77 -6.82 -20.22
CA SER A 124 3.07 -6.25 -19.86
C SER A 124 2.98 -4.73 -19.82
N GLY A 125 3.07 -4.15 -18.63
CA GLY A 125 3.13 -2.70 -18.42
C GLY A 125 4.56 -2.15 -18.51
N ALA A 126 4.69 -0.82 -18.43
CA ALA A 126 6.01 -0.16 -18.34
C ALA A 126 6.73 -0.46 -17.02
N LYS A 127 5.98 -0.84 -15.97
CA LYS A 127 6.52 -1.32 -14.70
C LYS A 127 6.06 -2.77 -14.44
N PRO A 128 6.89 -3.61 -13.80
CA PRO A 128 6.62 -5.04 -13.63
C PRO A 128 5.40 -5.35 -12.76
N PHE A 129 5.07 -4.48 -11.80
CA PHE A 129 3.93 -4.66 -10.90
C PHE A 129 2.61 -4.09 -11.44
N TRP A 130 2.60 -3.40 -12.58
CA TRP A 130 1.35 -2.88 -13.16
C TRP A 130 0.50 -3.99 -13.76
N GLY A 131 -0.78 -4.04 -13.38
CA GLY A 131 -1.72 -5.08 -13.84
C GLY A 131 -1.52 -6.43 -13.13
N VAL A 132 -0.68 -6.47 -12.09
CA VAL A 132 -0.49 -7.63 -11.22
C VAL A 132 -1.48 -7.54 -10.05
N THR A 133 -2.04 -8.69 -9.66
CA THR A 133 -2.83 -8.81 -8.44
C THR A 133 -2.04 -9.57 -7.38
N ASN A 134 -1.86 -8.98 -6.20
CA ASN A 134 -1.30 -9.64 -5.03
C ASN A 134 -2.40 -10.15 -4.09
N PHE A 135 -2.10 -11.21 -3.33
CA PHE A 135 -2.96 -11.81 -2.32
C PHE A 135 -2.25 -11.91 -0.95
N PRO A 136 -1.96 -10.78 -0.29
CA PRO A 136 -1.37 -10.79 1.04
C PRO A 136 -2.27 -11.47 2.08
N VAL A 137 -1.62 -12.08 3.07
CA VAL A 137 -2.21 -12.35 4.37
C VAL A 137 -1.43 -11.55 5.41
N GLU A 138 -2.11 -10.63 6.09
CA GLU A 138 -1.51 -9.68 7.01
C GLU A 138 -2.44 -9.27 8.15
N ASP A 139 -1.87 -8.77 9.24
CA ASP A 139 -2.60 -8.21 10.38
C ASP A 139 -2.26 -6.72 10.54
N VAL A 140 -3.20 -5.87 10.14
CA VAL A 140 -3.10 -4.40 10.27
C VAL A 140 -3.77 -3.90 11.56
N GLY A 141 -3.89 -4.74 12.59
CA GLY A 141 -4.38 -4.40 13.93
C GLY A 141 -5.79 -4.89 14.26
N ASP A 142 -6.42 -5.71 13.40
CA ASP A 142 -7.75 -6.33 13.63
C ASP A 142 -7.71 -7.86 13.45
N GLY A 143 -6.51 -8.44 13.52
CA GLY A 143 -6.26 -9.85 13.28
C GLY A 143 -5.86 -10.16 11.83
N PRO A 144 -5.31 -11.36 11.57
CA PRO A 144 -4.88 -11.74 10.23
C PRO A 144 -6.05 -11.80 9.24
N ALA A 145 -5.92 -11.08 8.12
CA ALA A 145 -6.87 -11.04 7.03
C ALA A 145 -6.20 -11.42 5.71
N SER A 146 -6.94 -12.13 4.84
CA SER A 146 -6.53 -12.33 3.45
C SER A 146 -7.10 -11.20 2.61
N ILE A 147 -6.22 -10.41 2.01
CA ILE A 147 -6.58 -9.28 1.17
C ILE A 147 -6.19 -9.53 -0.29
N ARG A 148 -6.76 -8.73 -1.17
CA ARG A 148 -6.47 -8.67 -2.59
C ARG A 148 -6.10 -7.25 -2.95
N ILE A 149 -4.95 -7.07 -3.61
CA ILE A 149 -4.50 -5.77 -4.11
C ILE A 149 -4.34 -5.88 -5.62
N ASP A 150 -5.13 -5.11 -6.37
CA ASP A 150 -4.98 -4.98 -7.82
C ASP A 150 -4.16 -3.73 -8.15
N PHE A 151 -2.89 -3.91 -8.50
CA PHE A 151 -2.01 -2.81 -8.87
C PHE A 151 -2.30 -2.32 -10.29
N THR A 152 -2.19 -1.01 -10.49
CA THR A 152 -2.48 -0.38 -11.77
C THR A 152 -1.52 0.78 -12.06
N SER A 153 -1.57 1.31 -13.27
CA SER A 153 -0.85 2.54 -13.65
C SER A 153 -1.47 3.76 -12.95
N PRO A 154 -0.69 4.82 -12.68
CA PRO A 154 -1.20 6.06 -12.09
C PRO A 154 -2.40 6.63 -12.85
N ARG A 155 -2.35 6.62 -14.18
CA ARG A 155 -3.42 7.12 -15.04
C ARG A 155 -4.74 6.36 -14.87
N GLU A 156 -4.70 5.03 -14.78
CA GLU A 156 -5.91 4.22 -14.54
C GLU A 156 -6.40 4.35 -13.09
N PHE A 157 -5.48 4.61 -12.14
CA PHE A 157 -5.84 4.88 -10.75
C PHE A 157 -6.58 6.21 -10.57
N GLY A 158 -6.22 7.22 -11.37
CA GLY A 158 -6.88 8.53 -11.40
C GLY A 158 -5.95 9.74 -11.31
N PHE A 159 -4.63 9.55 -11.44
CA PHE A 159 -3.71 10.68 -11.61
C PHE A 159 -3.93 11.32 -12.99
N VAL A 160 -4.00 12.66 -13.02
CA VAL A 160 -4.37 13.38 -14.24
C VAL A 160 -3.18 13.62 -15.17
N ASP A 161 -2.02 13.93 -14.59
CA ASP A 161 -0.77 14.20 -15.31
C ASP A 161 0.18 12.99 -15.29
N ASP A 162 1.19 13.01 -16.17
CA ASP A 162 2.25 12.00 -16.18
C ASP A 162 3.39 12.37 -15.21
N TYR A 163 3.10 12.22 -13.91
CA TYR A 163 4.07 12.54 -12.86
C TYR A 163 5.33 11.69 -12.88
N LEU A 164 5.38 10.59 -13.62
CA LEU A 164 6.60 9.78 -13.73
C LEU A 164 7.69 10.43 -14.60
N GLU A 165 7.33 11.47 -15.35
CA GLU A 165 8.27 12.34 -16.08
C GLU A 165 8.77 13.52 -15.22
N ASP A 166 8.16 13.77 -14.06
CA ASP A 166 8.58 14.83 -13.14
C ASP A 166 9.88 14.43 -12.41
N GLU A 167 10.87 15.33 -12.39
CA GLU A 167 12.15 15.10 -11.71
C GLU A 167 11.98 14.87 -10.20
N ALA A 168 10.97 15.47 -9.57
CA ALA A 168 10.68 15.32 -8.15
C ALA A 168 10.09 13.95 -7.79
N VAL A 169 9.49 13.23 -8.74
CA VAL A 169 8.79 11.97 -8.49
C VAL A 169 9.65 10.81 -8.95
N ALA A 170 10.06 9.96 -8.01
CA ALA A 170 10.85 8.77 -8.33
C ALA A 170 9.98 7.67 -8.94
N THR A 171 8.89 7.30 -8.27
CA THR A 171 7.95 6.29 -8.76
C THR A 171 6.62 6.36 -8.00
N ILE A 172 5.61 5.69 -8.54
CA ILE A 172 4.26 5.62 -7.96
C ILE A 172 3.81 4.16 -7.97
N VAL A 173 3.40 3.67 -6.80
CA VAL A 173 2.76 2.37 -6.62
C VAL A 173 1.34 2.60 -6.14
N CYS A 174 0.36 2.24 -6.95
CA CYS A 174 -1.05 2.46 -6.62
C CYS A 174 -1.90 1.27 -7.01
N GLY A 175 -3.01 1.10 -6.30
CA GLY A 175 -3.85 -0.06 -6.49
C GLY A 175 -5.13 -0.03 -5.68
N ARG A 176 -6.01 -0.97 -6.00
CA ARG A 176 -7.32 -1.12 -5.37
C ARG A 176 -7.33 -2.36 -4.49
N VAL A 177 -7.64 -2.16 -3.22
CA VAL A 177 -7.64 -3.21 -2.19
C VAL A 177 -9.05 -3.67 -1.90
N GLY A 178 -9.19 -4.96 -1.66
CA GLY A 178 -10.39 -5.56 -1.11
C GLY A 178 -10.19 -7.01 -0.78
N ASP A 179 -11.23 -7.81 -0.96
CA ASP A 179 -11.19 -9.26 -0.80
C ASP A 179 -11.69 -9.94 -2.09
N ARG A 180 -12.16 -11.19 -1.98
CA ARG A 180 -12.71 -11.94 -3.12
C ARG A 180 -14.06 -11.37 -3.61
N MET A 181 -14.80 -10.72 -2.73
CA MET A 181 -16.19 -10.31 -2.92
C MET A 181 -16.34 -8.81 -3.21
N VAL A 182 -15.49 -7.97 -2.62
CA VAL A 182 -15.59 -6.52 -2.71
C VAL A 182 -14.22 -5.88 -2.93
N GLU A 183 -14.24 -4.72 -3.56
CA GLU A 183 -13.19 -3.70 -3.54
C GLU A 183 -13.67 -2.61 -2.60
N HIS A 184 -12.82 -2.17 -1.66
CA HIS A 184 -13.23 -1.20 -0.65
C HIS A 184 -12.20 -0.13 -0.35
N THR A 185 -10.95 -0.23 -0.82
CA THR A 185 -9.94 0.78 -0.53
C THR A 185 -9.16 1.16 -1.78
N PHE A 186 -8.90 2.45 -1.95
CA PHE A 186 -7.89 2.95 -2.88
C PHE A 186 -6.61 3.21 -2.09
N MET A 187 -5.47 2.80 -2.65
CA MET A 187 -4.15 2.96 -2.04
C MET A 187 -3.21 3.62 -3.05
N ALA A 188 -2.49 4.65 -2.64
CA ALA A 188 -1.41 5.25 -3.40
C ALA A 188 -0.17 5.45 -2.53
N HIS A 189 0.96 5.00 -3.04
CA HIS A 189 2.30 5.24 -2.51
C HIS A 189 3.07 6.05 -3.55
N VAL A 190 3.31 7.33 -3.26
CA VAL A 190 4.10 8.23 -4.11
C VAL A 190 5.47 8.39 -3.47
N PHE A 191 6.51 7.98 -4.20
CA PHE A 191 7.89 8.12 -3.77
C PHE A 191 8.48 9.37 -4.43
N LEU A 192 8.77 10.38 -3.62
CA LEU A 192 9.41 11.62 -4.02
C LEU A 192 10.91 11.52 -3.82
N ARG A 193 11.71 12.16 -4.68
CA ARG A 193 13.14 12.33 -4.45
C ARG A 193 13.37 13.32 -3.31
N ASP A 194 14.25 12.98 -2.38
CA ASP A 194 14.60 13.84 -1.25
C ASP A 194 16.10 13.68 -0.91
N GLY A 195 16.91 14.65 -1.35
CA GLY A 195 18.37 14.53 -1.32
C GLY A 195 18.87 13.34 -2.14
N GLU A 196 19.70 12.50 -1.52
CA GLU A 196 20.24 11.27 -2.13
C GLU A 196 19.28 10.08 -2.05
N GLY A 197 18.20 10.19 -1.28
CA GLY A 197 17.23 9.13 -1.04
C GLY A 197 15.82 9.50 -1.50
N LEU A 198 14.83 8.88 -0.86
CA LEU A 198 13.42 9.10 -1.14
C LEU A 198 12.66 9.57 0.10
N LYS A 199 11.48 10.11 -0.15
CA LYS A 199 10.43 10.30 0.83
C LYS A 199 9.14 9.69 0.28
N LEU A 200 8.52 8.82 1.06
CA LEU A 200 7.28 8.16 0.69
C LEU A 200 6.09 8.92 1.25
N ARG A 201 5.06 9.13 0.43
CA ARG A 201 3.71 9.47 0.86
C ARG A 201 2.75 8.34 0.55
N SER A 202 2.20 7.76 1.61
CA SER A 202 1.20 6.70 1.54
C SER A 202 -0.16 7.28 1.85
N HIS A 203 -1.14 7.05 1.00
CA HIS A 203 -2.53 7.44 1.24
C HIS A 203 -3.48 6.27 1.02
N PHE A 204 -4.44 6.13 1.94
CA PHE A 204 -5.48 5.13 1.90
C PHE A 204 -6.86 5.80 2.00
N TRP A 205 -7.71 5.56 1.01
CA TRP A 205 -9.13 5.95 1.02
C TRP A 205 -9.98 4.70 1.25
N ILE A 206 -10.26 4.39 2.51
CA ILE A 206 -10.99 3.19 2.94
C ILE A 206 -12.48 3.47 2.92
N ALA A 207 -13.21 2.66 2.18
CA ALA A 207 -14.65 2.70 1.97
C ALA A 207 -15.19 3.99 1.35
N ASP A 208 -14.34 4.88 0.79
CA ASP A 208 -14.77 6.04 0.00
C ASP A 208 -15.70 5.59 -1.15
N ARG A 209 -15.39 4.44 -1.75
CA ARG A 209 -16.28 3.69 -2.63
C ARG A 209 -16.14 2.19 -2.36
N VAL A 210 -17.26 1.49 -2.27
CA VAL A 210 -17.29 0.03 -2.11
C VAL A 210 -17.98 -0.59 -3.32
N SER A 211 -17.26 -1.46 -4.02
CA SER A 211 -17.71 -2.05 -5.28
C SER A 211 -17.67 -3.58 -5.24
N PRO A 212 -18.74 -4.26 -5.67
CA PRO A 212 -18.78 -5.71 -5.71
C PRO A 212 -17.87 -6.26 -6.82
N ARG A 213 -17.11 -7.31 -6.52
CA ARG A 213 -16.31 -8.05 -7.50
C ARG A 213 -17.16 -9.14 -8.14
N LEU A 214 -17.93 -8.78 -9.15
CA LEU A 214 -18.80 -9.70 -9.89
C LEU A 214 -18.03 -10.44 -11.00
N PRO A 215 -18.18 -11.77 -11.13
CA PRO A 215 -17.55 -12.52 -12.21
C PRO A 215 -18.30 -12.37 -13.55
N GLY A 216 -17.55 -12.20 -14.65
CA GLY A 216 -18.06 -12.32 -16.01
C GLY A 216 -19.04 -11.19 -16.44
N PRO A 217 -19.98 -11.46 -17.37
CA PRO A 217 -20.84 -10.43 -17.98
C PRO A 217 -21.81 -9.72 -17.02
N THR A 218 -21.83 -10.10 -15.74
CA THR A 218 -22.60 -9.43 -14.68
C THR A 218 -21.95 -8.13 -14.18
N ALA A 219 -20.71 -7.82 -14.60
CA ALA A 219 -20.00 -6.58 -14.28
C ALA A 219 -20.70 -5.30 -14.80
N VAL A 220 -21.71 -5.42 -15.66
CA VAL A 220 -22.48 -4.28 -16.21
C VAL A 220 -23.54 -3.76 -15.21
N VAL A 221 -23.82 -4.49 -14.11
CA VAL A 221 -24.84 -4.13 -13.10
C VAL A 221 -24.19 -3.67 -11.79
N THR A 222 -23.15 -2.84 -11.85
CA THR A 222 -22.41 -2.39 -10.65
C THR A 222 -23.07 -1.21 -9.95
N GLY A 223 -23.58 -0.22 -10.69
CA GLY A 223 -24.03 1.07 -10.12
C GLY A 223 -25.04 0.98 -8.95
N PRO A 224 -26.16 0.25 -9.08
CA PRO A 224 -27.13 0.13 -7.99
C PRO A 224 -26.59 -0.59 -6.74
N LEU A 225 -25.70 -1.58 -6.93
CA LEU A 225 -25.12 -2.37 -5.84
C LEU A 225 -23.99 -1.61 -5.14
N GLU A 226 -23.20 -0.83 -5.87
CA GLU A 226 -22.21 0.11 -5.33
C GLU A 226 -22.86 1.16 -4.42
N SER A 227 -23.98 1.74 -4.87
CA SER A 227 -24.73 2.73 -4.08
C SER A 227 -25.28 2.15 -2.78
N LEU A 228 -25.66 0.87 -2.77
CA LEU A 228 -26.13 0.16 -1.58
C LEU A 228 -25.00 -0.15 -0.59
N LEU A 229 -23.86 -0.65 -1.09
CA LEU A 229 -22.71 -1.02 -0.26
C LEU A 229 -21.98 0.21 0.32
N SER A 230 -22.08 1.35 -0.35
CA SER A 230 -21.48 2.61 0.09
C SER A 230 -22.37 3.39 1.09
N ARG A 231 -23.49 2.80 1.57
CA ARG A 231 -24.34 3.43 2.60
C ARG A 231 -23.65 3.42 3.96
N SER A 232 -23.80 4.51 4.73
CA SER A 232 -23.16 4.66 6.04
C SER A 232 -23.48 3.54 7.04
N LEU A 233 -24.70 2.96 7.02
CA LEU A 233 -25.03 1.82 7.88
C LEU A 233 -24.23 0.55 7.53
N VAL A 234 -23.95 0.32 6.26
CA VAL A 234 -23.11 -0.81 5.80
C VAL A 234 -21.66 -0.55 6.22
N ARG A 235 -21.16 0.67 6.00
CA ARG A 235 -19.80 1.08 6.43
C ARG A 235 -19.62 0.99 7.94
N LYS A 236 -20.63 1.35 8.73
CA LYS A 236 -20.59 1.23 10.21
C LYS A 236 -20.33 -0.20 10.68
N ALA A 237 -20.84 -1.19 9.95
CA ALA A 237 -20.64 -2.61 10.27
C ALA A 237 -19.34 -3.17 9.65
N ALA A 238 -18.91 -2.63 8.50
CA ALA A 238 -17.82 -3.20 7.72
C ALA A 238 -16.44 -2.56 7.95
N VAL A 239 -16.37 -1.29 8.37
CA VAL A 239 -15.10 -0.57 8.60
C VAL A 239 -14.71 -0.74 10.07
N PRO A 240 -13.59 -1.43 10.38
CA PRO A 240 -13.16 -1.61 11.76
C PRO A 240 -12.92 -0.28 12.46
N ALA A 241 -13.32 -0.16 13.73
CA ALA A 241 -13.31 1.10 14.46
C ALA A 241 -11.90 1.71 14.60
N GLN A 242 -10.87 0.86 14.63
CA GLN A 242 -9.47 1.27 14.85
C GLN A 242 -8.64 1.33 13.57
N VAL A 243 -9.20 0.98 12.40
CA VAL A 243 -8.43 0.80 11.15
C VAL A 243 -7.63 2.05 10.77
N GLY A 244 -8.17 3.24 11.02
CA GLY A 244 -7.47 4.50 10.77
C GLY A 244 -6.15 4.59 11.55
N ARG A 245 -6.24 4.33 12.86
CA ARG A 245 -5.11 4.39 13.78
C ARG A 245 -4.10 3.27 13.50
N THR A 246 -4.58 2.04 13.38
CA THR A 246 -3.70 0.87 13.29
C THR A 246 -3.00 0.78 11.94
N LEU A 247 -3.68 1.13 10.85
CA LEU A 247 -3.05 1.16 9.52
C LEU A 247 -2.05 2.31 9.37
N LEU A 248 -2.28 3.46 10.01
CA LEU A 248 -1.28 4.55 10.06
C LEU A 248 0.03 4.07 10.70
N ILE A 249 -0.06 3.39 11.85
CA ILE A 249 1.12 2.81 12.53
C ILE A 249 1.77 1.74 11.67
N HIS A 250 0.99 0.78 11.17
CA HIS A 250 1.48 -0.32 10.33
C HIS A 250 2.24 0.19 9.12
N CYS A 251 1.66 1.14 8.38
CA CYS A 251 2.28 1.74 7.20
C CYS A 251 3.60 2.43 7.56
N SER A 252 3.66 3.16 8.67
CA SER A 252 4.92 3.78 9.09
C SER A 252 5.97 2.73 9.43
N GLU A 253 5.63 1.72 10.24
CA GLU A 253 6.57 0.70 10.70
C GLU A 253 7.15 -0.12 9.54
N GLU A 254 6.30 -0.57 8.61
CA GLU A 254 6.75 -1.42 7.49
C GLU A 254 7.69 -0.66 6.56
N TYR A 255 7.45 0.62 6.27
CA TYR A 255 8.31 1.38 5.34
C TYR A 255 9.59 1.90 6.00
N HIS A 256 9.57 2.22 7.30
CA HIS A 256 10.81 2.47 8.05
C HIS A 256 11.67 1.20 8.11
N HIS A 257 11.05 0.03 8.31
CA HIS A 257 11.77 -1.24 8.26
C HIS A 257 12.31 -1.54 6.86
N LEU A 258 11.50 -1.31 5.82
CA LEU A 258 11.90 -1.50 4.43
C LEU A 258 13.11 -0.63 4.07
N ASN A 259 13.11 0.66 4.44
CA ASN A 259 14.25 1.56 4.20
C ASN A 259 15.57 0.95 4.72
N ARG A 260 15.53 0.33 5.91
CA ARG A 260 16.71 -0.27 6.54
C ARG A 260 17.20 -1.55 5.84
N ILE A 261 16.31 -2.38 5.31
CA ILE A 261 16.68 -3.71 4.79
C ILE A 261 16.81 -3.76 3.27
N LEU A 262 16.13 -2.87 2.56
CA LEU A 262 16.00 -2.92 1.11
C LEU A 262 17.34 -2.79 0.36
N PRO A 263 18.28 -1.91 0.75
CA PRO A 263 19.56 -1.79 0.03
C PRO A 263 20.35 -3.09 0.03
N GLY A 264 20.43 -3.77 1.18
CA GLY A 264 21.15 -5.04 1.32
C GLY A 264 20.44 -6.21 0.61
N LEU A 265 19.11 -6.19 0.54
CA LEU A 265 18.34 -7.15 -0.26
C LEU A 265 18.60 -6.95 -1.76
N TYR A 266 18.52 -5.70 -2.22
CA TYR A 266 18.72 -5.35 -3.62
C TYR A 266 20.13 -5.74 -4.10
N GLU A 267 21.18 -5.34 -3.37
CA GLU A 267 22.57 -5.68 -3.70
C GLU A 267 22.80 -7.19 -3.85
N ARG A 268 22.10 -8.01 -3.07
CA ARG A 268 22.30 -9.47 -3.05
C ARG A 268 21.52 -10.21 -4.12
N PHE A 269 20.33 -9.73 -4.50
CA PHE A 269 19.35 -10.53 -5.24
C PHE A 269 18.74 -9.86 -6.48
N ALA A 270 19.04 -8.58 -6.78
CA ALA A 270 18.49 -7.89 -7.96
C ALA A 270 19.10 -8.36 -9.28
N ASP A 271 20.42 -8.62 -9.31
CA ASP A 271 21.17 -8.94 -10.53
C ASP A 271 21.45 -10.46 -10.71
N ARG A 272 20.72 -11.33 -10.01
CA ARG A 272 20.99 -12.78 -9.96
C ARG A 272 19.85 -13.65 -10.48
#